data_AF-A0A2J8S6Z1-F1
#
_entry.id   AF-A0A2J8S6Z1-F1
#
_cell.length_a   1.000
_cell.length_b   1.000
_cell.length_c   1.000
_cell.angle_alpha   90.00
_cell.angle_beta   90.00
_cell.angle_gamma   90.00
#
_symmetry.space_group_name_H-M   'P 1'
#
loop_
_entity.id
_entity.type
_entity.pdbx_description
1 polymer ?
#
loop_
_entity_poly.entity_id
_entity_poly.type
_entity_poly.pdbx_seq_one_letter_code
_entity_poly.pdbx_strand_id
1 'polypeptide(L)'
;MNSGECLGNVVSDERRVSSSGGLQNAQFGIRRDGTLVTGYLSEEEVLDTENPFVQLLSGVVWLIRNGSIYINESQATECDETQETGSFSKFVNVISARTAIGHDRKGQLVLFHADGQTEQRGINLWEMAEFLLKQDVVNAINLDGGGSATFVLNGTLASYPSDHCCSGGSGGRITIPHLKNR
;
A
#
# COMPACT_ATOMS: atom_id res chain seq x y z
N MET A 1 -15.95 -8.74 9.53
CA MET A 1 -15.49 -9.61 10.64
C MET A 1 -14.05 -9.25 10.90
N ASN A 2 -13.74 -8.85 12.13
CA ASN A 2 -12.51 -8.15 12.53
C ASN A 2 -11.47 -9.13 13.11
N SER A 3 -10.87 -10.02 12.30
CA SER A 3 -9.83 -10.92 12.81
C SER A 3 -8.52 -10.18 13.13
N GLY A 4 -8.27 -9.04 12.47
CA GLY A 4 -7.02 -8.29 12.59
C GLY A 4 -5.82 -9.02 11.98
N GLU A 5 -6.07 -10.08 11.20
CA GLU A 5 -5.04 -10.83 10.50
C GLU A 5 -4.48 -10.02 9.33
N CYS A 6 -3.18 -10.16 9.08
CA CYS A 6 -2.55 -9.57 7.91
C CYS A 6 -3.02 -10.29 6.64
N LEU A 7 -3.30 -9.53 5.58
CA LEU A 7 -3.65 -10.06 4.26
C LEU A 7 -2.45 -9.96 3.30
N GLY A 8 -2.37 -10.90 2.37
CA GLY A 8 -1.33 -10.92 1.35
C GLY A 8 0.03 -11.41 1.85
N ASN A 9 1.02 -11.36 0.96
CA ASN A 9 2.41 -11.69 1.29
C ASN A 9 3.03 -10.56 2.11
N VAL A 10 3.66 -10.94 3.22
CA VAL A 10 4.45 -10.03 4.06
C VAL A 10 5.78 -10.67 4.40
N VAL A 11 6.87 -9.99 4.09
CA VAL A 11 8.23 -10.32 4.54
C VAL A 11 8.78 -9.09 5.26
N SER A 12 9.28 -9.31 6.48
CA SER A 12 9.86 -8.28 7.34
C SER A 12 11.22 -8.76 7.79
N ASP A 13 12.27 -8.07 7.35
CA ASP A 13 13.67 -8.37 7.65
C ASP A 13 14.02 -9.84 7.35
N GLU A 14 13.79 -10.27 6.10
CA GLU A 14 13.96 -11.63 5.59
C GLU A 14 13.02 -12.69 6.19
N ARG A 15 12.17 -12.33 7.15
CA ARG A 15 11.23 -13.26 7.78
C ARG A 15 9.85 -13.14 7.13
N ARG A 16 9.35 -14.24 6.56
CA ARG A 16 7.96 -14.34 6.11
C ARG A 16 7.02 -14.27 7.32
N VAL A 17 6.11 -13.30 7.30
CA VAL A 17 5.11 -13.03 8.36
C VAL A 17 3.73 -13.50 7.92
N SER A 18 3.40 -13.33 6.64
CA SER A 18 2.10 -13.70 6.07
C SER A 18 2.25 -14.26 4.65
N SER A 19 1.25 -15.03 4.21
CA SER A 19 1.12 -15.57 2.86
C SER A 19 -0.18 -15.09 2.23
N SER A 20 -0.18 -14.80 0.93
CA SER A 20 -1.41 -14.51 0.19
C SER A 20 -2.31 -15.72 -0.02
N GLY A 21 -1.82 -16.95 0.23
CA GLY A 21 -2.60 -18.16 -0.01
C GLY A 21 -3.00 -18.35 -1.48
N GLY A 22 -2.25 -17.77 -2.40
CA GLY A 22 -2.55 -17.79 -3.85
C GLY A 22 -3.36 -16.60 -4.35
N LEU A 23 -3.83 -15.70 -3.47
CA LEU A 23 -4.46 -14.45 -3.90
C LEU A 23 -3.46 -13.58 -4.67
N GLN A 24 -3.91 -13.07 -5.81
CA GLN A 24 -3.13 -12.23 -6.70
C GLN A 24 -3.55 -10.77 -6.53
N ASN A 25 -2.69 -10.01 -5.87
CA ASN A 25 -2.77 -8.56 -5.75
C ASN A 25 -1.37 -7.95 -5.98
N ALA A 26 -1.32 -6.64 -6.19
CA ALA A 26 -0.07 -5.94 -6.46
C ALA A 26 0.89 -6.00 -5.26
N GLN A 27 2.17 -6.25 -5.50
CA GLN A 27 3.19 -6.39 -4.47
C GLN A 27 4.36 -5.45 -4.73
N PHE A 28 4.99 -5.00 -3.64
CA PHE A 28 6.24 -4.24 -3.67
C PHE A 28 7.22 -4.91 -2.71
N GLY A 29 8.43 -5.17 -3.19
CA GLY A 29 9.45 -5.80 -2.37
C GLY A 29 10.87 -5.38 -2.74
N ILE A 30 11.78 -5.67 -1.82
CA ILE A 30 13.22 -5.43 -1.95
C ILE A 30 13.92 -6.76 -1.77
N ARG A 31 14.70 -7.15 -2.77
CA ARG A 31 15.52 -8.35 -2.77
C ARG A 31 16.85 -8.12 -2.03
N ARG A 32 17.55 -9.19 -1.66
CA ARG A 32 18.82 -9.11 -0.90
C ARG A 32 19.91 -8.32 -1.61
N ASP A 33 19.94 -8.35 -2.94
CA ASP A 33 20.86 -7.57 -3.77
C ASP A 33 20.47 -6.09 -3.94
N GLY A 34 19.34 -5.65 -3.35
CA GLY A 34 18.82 -4.29 -3.47
C GLY A 34 17.88 -4.08 -4.65
N THR A 35 17.55 -5.12 -5.42
CA THR A 35 16.58 -5.03 -6.52
C THR A 35 15.20 -4.68 -5.98
N LEU A 36 14.61 -3.60 -6.50
CA LEU A 36 13.21 -3.23 -6.26
C LEU A 36 12.31 -4.01 -7.20
N VAL A 37 11.33 -4.72 -6.66
CA VAL A 37 10.38 -5.53 -7.40
C VAL A 37 8.98 -4.95 -7.21
N THR A 38 8.23 -4.82 -8.30
CA THR A 38 6.85 -4.35 -8.29
C THR A 38 6.01 -5.19 -9.25
N GLY A 39 4.83 -5.62 -8.83
CA GLY A 39 3.85 -6.29 -9.67
C GLY A 39 3.23 -7.51 -9.04
N TYR A 40 2.87 -8.49 -9.88
CA TYR A 40 2.26 -9.75 -9.47
C TYR A 40 3.34 -10.84 -9.37
N LEU A 41 3.36 -11.56 -8.25
CA LEU A 41 4.37 -12.57 -7.95
C LEU A 41 3.70 -13.93 -7.73
N SER A 42 4.30 -14.97 -8.30
CA SER A 42 3.97 -16.35 -7.97
C SER A 42 4.51 -16.73 -6.59
N GLU A 43 3.98 -17.81 -6.01
CA GLU A 43 4.51 -18.32 -4.73
C GLU A 43 5.96 -18.79 -4.86
N GLU A 44 6.34 -19.35 -6.00
CA GLU A 44 7.74 -19.74 -6.29
C GLU A 44 8.68 -18.53 -6.24
N GLU A 45 8.31 -17.42 -6.88
CA GLU A 45 9.12 -16.18 -6.85
C GLU A 45 9.23 -15.58 -5.46
N VAL A 46 8.19 -15.69 -4.63
CA VAL A 46 8.20 -15.23 -3.23
C VAL A 46 9.08 -16.12 -2.35
N LEU A 47 9.14 -17.42 -2.66
CA LEU A 47 9.91 -18.42 -1.92
C LEU A 47 11.33 -18.65 -2.44
N ASP A 48 11.75 -17.89 -3.44
CA ASP A 48 13.11 -17.94 -3.99
C ASP A 48 14.16 -17.75 -2.88
N THR A 49 15.15 -18.65 -2.86
CA THR A 49 16.23 -18.68 -1.87
C THR A 49 17.57 -18.18 -2.40
N GLU A 50 17.71 -18.00 -3.72
CA GLU A 50 18.95 -17.53 -4.35
C GLU A 50 19.14 -16.03 -4.09
N ASN A 51 18.11 -15.23 -4.39
CA ASN A 51 18.06 -13.81 -4.07
C ASN A 51 16.74 -13.50 -3.33
N PRO A 52 16.61 -13.87 -2.04
CA PRO A 52 15.33 -13.79 -1.34
C PRO A 52 14.87 -12.34 -1.14
N PHE A 53 13.58 -12.16 -0.90
CA PHE A 53 13.05 -10.90 -0.41
C PHE A 53 13.53 -10.61 1.01
N VAL A 54 14.00 -9.39 1.24
CA VAL A 54 14.29 -8.85 2.57
C VAL A 54 13.07 -8.10 3.10
N GLN A 55 12.37 -7.39 2.23
CA GLN A 55 11.11 -6.72 2.52
C GLN A 55 10.09 -7.06 1.43
N LEU A 56 8.85 -7.32 1.81
CA LEU A 56 7.75 -7.54 0.88
C LEU A 56 6.44 -7.14 1.56
N LEU A 57 5.61 -6.40 0.83
CA LEU A 57 4.23 -6.16 1.21
C LEU A 57 3.32 -6.23 -0.01
N SER A 58 2.05 -6.49 0.25
CA SER A 58 0.99 -6.52 -0.74
C SER A 58 0.08 -5.30 -0.56
N GLY A 59 -0.34 -4.72 -1.68
CA GLY A 59 -1.38 -3.68 -1.75
C GLY A 59 -2.52 -4.15 -2.65
N VAL A 60 -3.32 -3.21 -3.15
CA VAL A 60 -4.39 -3.49 -4.14
C VAL A 60 -4.34 -2.40 -5.20
N VAL A 61 -4.30 -2.79 -6.47
CA VAL A 61 -4.04 -1.99 -7.67
C VAL A 61 -2.57 -1.66 -7.89
N TRP A 62 -2.02 -2.18 -9.00
CA TRP A 62 -0.78 -1.72 -9.59
C TRP A 62 -1.03 -0.42 -10.38
N LEU A 63 -0.61 0.71 -9.81
CA LEU A 63 -0.92 2.04 -10.35
C LEU A 63 -0.17 2.34 -11.64
N ILE A 64 1.14 2.11 -11.64
CA ILE A 64 2.05 2.47 -12.72
C ILE A 64 2.96 1.29 -13.01
N ARG A 65 3.02 0.87 -14.28
CA ARG A 65 3.97 -0.13 -14.78
C ARG A 65 4.85 0.48 -15.86
N ASN A 66 6.15 0.51 -15.63
CA ASN A 66 7.15 1.03 -16.57
C ASN A 66 6.80 2.44 -17.11
N GLY A 67 6.38 3.34 -16.22
CA GLY A 67 6.01 4.72 -16.54
C GLY A 67 4.68 4.88 -17.27
N SER A 68 3.81 3.86 -17.28
CA SER A 68 2.46 3.93 -17.83
C SER A 68 1.42 3.55 -16.77
N ILE A 69 0.27 4.24 -16.75
CA ILE A 69 -0.85 3.89 -15.85
C ILE A 69 -1.33 2.47 -16.17
N TYR A 70 -1.56 1.64 -15.13
CA TYR A 70 -1.86 0.21 -15.26
C TYR A 70 -3.16 -0.22 -14.53
N ILE A 71 -3.99 0.76 -14.16
CA ILE A 71 -5.20 0.55 -13.34
C ILE A 71 -6.24 -0.34 -14.03
N ASN A 72 -6.42 -0.23 -15.34
CA ASN A 72 -7.40 -1.06 -16.06
C ASN A 72 -7.00 -2.54 -16.05
N GLU A 73 -5.72 -2.82 -16.25
CA GLU A 73 -5.17 -4.16 -16.21
C GLU A 73 -5.24 -4.75 -14.79
N SER A 74 -5.00 -3.93 -13.76
CA SER A 74 -5.22 -4.34 -12.38
C SER A 74 -6.67 -4.68 -12.07
N GLN A 75 -7.63 -3.90 -12.56
CA GLN A 75 -9.07 -4.23 -12.40
C GLN A 75 -9.46 -5.58 -13.00
N ALA A 76 -8.78 -6.01 -14.08
CA ALA A 76 -9.04 -7.29 -14.73
C ALA A 76 -8.30 -8.47 -14.08
N THR A 77 -7.24 -8.19 -13.32
CA THR A 77 -6.31 -9.22 -12.81
C THR A 77 -6.50 -9.49 -11.33
N GLU A 78 -6.77 -8.45 -10.55
CA GLU A 78 -6.72 -8.51 -9.09
C GLU A 78 -8.02 -9.02 -8.46
N CYS A 79 -7.87 -9.70 -7.32
CA CYS A 79 -8.99 -10.11 -6.50
C CYS A 79 -9.53 -8.93 -5.69
N ASP A 80 -10.85 -8.80 -5.62
CA ASP A 80 -11.55 -7.72 -4.92
C ASP A 80 -11.86 -8.02 -3.45
N GLU A 81 -11.56 -9.23 -2.96
CA GLU A 81 -11.82 -9.67 -1.59
C GLU A 81 -10.94 -8.96 -0.53
N THR A 82 -9.86 -8.31 -0.94
CA THR A 82 -8.88 -7.67 -0.03
C THR A 82 -9.17 -6.19 0.26
N GLN A 83 -10.27 -5.64 -0.26
CA GLN A 83 -10.70 -4.26 -0.01
C GLN A 83 -12.11 -4.19 0.59
N GLU A 84 -12.41 -3.10 1.30
CA GLU A 84 -13.67 -2.95 2.04
C GLU A 84 -14.60 -1.83 1.51
N THR A 85 -14.23 -1.15 0.42
CA THR A 85 -14.93 0.04 -0.09
C THR A 85 -16.18 -0.30 -0.93
N GLY A 86 -16.41 -1.57 -1.22
CA GLY A 86 -17.56 -2.07 -1.96
C GLY A 86 -17.12 -2.80 -3.23
N SER A 87 -17.64 -2.39 -4.39
CA SER A 87 -17.18 -2.96 -5.66
C SER A 87 -15.77 -2.45 -6.01
N PHE A 88 -14.99 -3.26 -6.71
CA PHE A 88 -13.65 -2.88 -7.15
C PHE A 88 -13.66 -1.58 -7.99
N SER A 89 -14.66 -1.41 -8.87
CA SER A 89 -14.83 -0.17 -9.64
C SER A 89 -15.11 1.06 -8.75
N LYS A 90 -15.90 0.90 -7.68
CA LYS A 90 -16.10 1.99 -6.71
C LYS A 90 -14.80 2.31 -5.99
N PHE A 91 -14.08 1.29 -5.52
CA PHE A 91 -12.79 1.45 -4.85
C PHE A 91 -11.79 2.26 -5.70
N VAL A 92 -11.73 1.99 -7.01
CA VAL A 92 -10.84 2.70 -7.93
C VAL A 92 -11.24 4.17 -8.14
N ASN A 93 -12.53 4.43 -8.30
CA ASN A 93 -13.02 5.74 -8.75
C ASN A 93 -13.39 6.70 -7.62
N VAL A 94 -13.66 6.20 -6.41
CA VAL A 94 -14.04 7.06 -5.28
C VAL A 94 -12.85 7.87 -4.78
N ILE A 95 -13.09 9.14 -4.48
CA ILE A 95 -12.11 9.97 -3.77
C ILE A 95 -12.02 9.51 -2.31
N SER A 96 -10.81 9.40 -1.78
CA SER A 96 -10.55 9.10 -0.38
C SER A 96 -9.14 9.55 0.00
N ALA A 97 -8.74 9.30 1.25
CA ALA A 97 -7.34 9.31 1.62
C ALA A 97 -6.64 8.10 0.96
N ARG A 98 -5.42 8.29 0.46
CA ARG A 98 -4.68 7.28 -0.30
C ARG A 98 -3.22 7.23 0.12
N THR A 99 -2.65 6.03 0.11
CA THR A 99 -1.20 5.85 0.27
C THR A 99 -0.68 4.95 -0.85
N ALA A 100 0.57 5.16 -1.25
CA ALA A 100 1.21 4.38 -2.29
C ALA A 100 2.72 4.26 -2.04
N ILE A 101 3.30 3.22 -2.63
CA ILE A 101 4.73 2.97 -2.63
C ILE A 101 5.19 2.69 -4.07
N GLY A 102 6.35 3.19 -4.43
CA GLY A 102 6.90 3.03 -5.76
C GLY A 102 8.38 3.40 -5.83
N HIS A 103 8.90 3.56 -7.04
CA HIS A 103 10.26 4.02 -7.25
C HIS A 103 10.42 4.86 -8.52
N ASP A 104 11.45 5.69 -8.54
CA ASP A 104 11.81 6.53 -9.70
C ASP A 104 12.81 5.83 -10.64
N ARG A 105 13.22 6.53 -11.71
CA ARG A 105 14.23 6.05 -12.68
C ARG A 105 15.64 5.90 -12.09
N LYS A 106 15.93 6.52 -10.95
CA LYS A 106 17.23 6.44 -10.27
C LYS A 106 17.28 5.29 -9.27
N GLY A 107 16.19 4.53 -9.12
CA GLY A 107 16.07 3.46 -8.14
C GLY A 107 15.82 3.99 -6.72
N GLN A 108 15.37 5.23 -6.57
CA GLN A 108 14.99 5.79 -5.27
C GLN A 108 13.57 5.36 -4.92
N LEU A 109 13.39 4.91 -3.67
CA LEU A 109 12.08 4.60 -3.13
C LEU A 109 11.24 5.88 -3.00
N VAL A 110 9.98 5.80 -3.40
CA VAL A 110 9.00 6.87 -3.28
C VAL A 110 7.85 6.38 -2.40
N LEU A 111 7.57 7.14 -1.35
CA LEU A 111 6.38 6.98 -0.50
C LEU A 111 5.44 8.15 -0.76
N PHE A 112 4.16 7.85 -0.92
CA PHE A 112 3.12 8.83 -1.18
C PHE A 112 1.99 8.71 -0.17
N HIS A 113 1.49 9.87 0.26
CA HIS A 113 0.36 10.02 1.16
C HIS A 113 -0.49 11.21 0.72
N ALA A 114 -1.81 11.01 0.67
CA ALA A 114 -2.78 12.08 0.51
C ALA A 114 -3.87 11.95 1.57
N ASP A 115 -4.07 13.00 2.36
CA ASP A 115 -5.20 13.11 3.27
C ASP A 115 -6.53 13.15 2.51
N GLY A 116 -7.60 12.68 3.13
CA GLY A 116 -8.91 12.63 2.50
C GLY A 116 -9.99 12.09 3.42
N GLN A 117 -11.14 11.80 2.84
CA GLN A 117 -12.28 11.15 3.47
C GLN A 117 -13.10 10.54 2.34
N THR A 118 -13.40 9.24 2.43
CA THR A 118 -14.16 8.53 1.40
C THR A 118 -15.44 9.31 1.04
N GLU A 119 -15.62 9.56 -0.27
CA GLU A 119 -16.74 10.30 -0.88
C GLU A 119 -16.81 11.81 -0.57
N GLN A 120 -15.85 12.38 0.19
CA GLN A 120 -15.89 13.79 0.58
C GLN A 120 -14.63 14.58 0.20
N ARG A 121 -13.43 14.03 0.43
CA ARG A 121 -12.14 14.72 0.24
C ARG A 121 -11.06 13.73 -0.20
N GLY A 122 -9.98 14.26 -0.77
CA GLY A 122 -8.82 13.48 -1.20
C GLY A 122 -8.85 13.25 -2.70
N ILE A 123 -8.32 12.11 -3.13
CA ILE A 123 -8.13 11.77 -4.55
C ILE A 123 -8.54 10.33 -4.84
N ASN A 124 -8.89 10.04 -6.09
CA ASN A 124 -9.08 8.67 -6.57
C ASN A 124 -7.76 8.07 -7.09
N LEU A 125 -7.78 6.80 -7.52
CA LEU A 125 -6.56 6.11 -7.95
C LEU A 125 -6.00 6.66 -9.28
N TRP A 126 -6.86 7.17 -10.16
CA TRP A 126 -6.44 7.77 -11.43
C TRP A 126 -5.66 9.06 -11.20
N GLU A 127 -6.19 9.95 -10.38
CA GLU A 127 -5.55 11.21 -9.99
C GLU A 127 -4.22 10.95 -9.28
N MET A 128 -4.17 9.94 -8.40
CA MET A 128 -2.93 9.52 -7.74
C MET A 128 -1.89 9.01 -8.75
N ALA A 129 -2.26 8.13 -9.69
CA ALA A 129 -1.35 7.61 -10.69
C ALA A 129 -0.82 8.72 -11.62
N GLU A 130 -1.67 9.63 -12.07
CA GLU A 130 -1.26 10.80 -12.85
C GLU A 130 -0.31 11.72 -12.07
N PHE A 131 -0.57 11.93 -10.78
CA PHE A 131 0.32 12.72 -9.92
C PHE A 131 1.69 12.08 -9.79
N LEU A 132 1.75 10.78 -9.50
CA LEU A 132 3.01 10.04 -9.34
C LEU A 132 3.82 10.01 -10.64
N LEU A 133 3.18 9.86 -11.80
CA LEU A 133 3.85 9.96 -13.10
C LEU A 133 4.49 11.33 -13.33
N LYS A 134 3.82 12.41 -12.93
CA LYS A 134 4.39 13.77 -13.00
C LYS A 134 5.59 13.98 -12.08
N GLN A 135 5.78 13.11 -11.07
CA GLN A 135 6.95 13.08 -10.18
C GLN A 135 8.00 12.04 -10.62
N ASP A 136 7.99 11.59 -11.88
CA ASP A 136 8.94 10.63 -12.48
C ASP A 136 8.95 9.22 -11.85
N VAL A 137 7.85 8.84 -11.18
CA VAL A 137 7.68 7.47 -10.66
C VAL A 137 7.45 6.50 -11.82
N VAL A 138 8.20 5.40 -11.85
CA VAL A 138 8.15 4.41 -12.94
C VAL A 138 7.37 3.15 -12.61
N ASN A 139 7.36 2.74 -11.34
CA ASN A 139 6.46 1.71 -10.86
C ASN A 139 5.88 2.13 -9.50
N ALA A 140 4.60 1.87 -9.28
CA ALA A 140 3.95 2.13 -8.00
C ALA A 140 2.74 1.22 -7.79
N ILE A 141 2.48 0.85 -6.54
CA ILE A 141 1.27 0.15 -6.11
C ILE A 141 0.50 1.01 -5.10
N ASN A 142 -0.82 0.89 -5.10
CA ASN A 142 -1.65 1.49 -4.07
C ASN A 142 -1.64 0.59 -2.82
N LEU A 143 -1.51 1.23 -1.65
CA LEU A 143 -1.60 0.58 -0.34
C LEU A 143 -2.94 0.93 0.33
N ASP A 144 -3.08 0.55 1.59
CA ASP A 144 -4.30 0.84 2.35
C ASP A 144 -4.55 2.36 2.47
N GLY A 145 -5.82 2.74 2.47
CA GLY A 145 -6.29 4.13 2.40
C GLY A 145 -7.39 4.42 3.41
N GLY A 146 -8.23 5.42 3.12
CA GLY A 146 -9.33 5.81 4.01
C GLY A 146 -8.84 6.11 5.44
N GLY A 147 -9.49 5.51 6.43
CA GLY A 147 -9.16 5.64 7.87
C GLY A 147 -7.73 5.25 8.22
N SER A 148 -7.16 4.29 7.49
CA SER A 148 -5.81 3.77 7.73
C SER A 148 -4.70 4.72 7.25
N ALA A 149 -4.99 5.63 6.33
CA ALA A 149 -3.99 6.53 5.75
C ALA A 149 -3.36 7.43 6.82
N THR A 150 -2.11 7.13 7.17
CA THR A 150 -1.41 7.76 8.29
C THR A 150 0.02 8.08 7.91
N PHE A 151 0.43 9.34 8.09
CA PHE A 151 1.81 9.77 7.91
C PHE A 151 2.41 10.20 9.25
N VAL A 152 3.53 9.58 9.63
CA VAL A 152 4.26 9.84 10.86
C VAL A 152 5.66 10.33 10.51
N LEU A 153 6.02 11.50 11.03
CA LEU A 153 7.34 12.09 10.85
C LEU A 153 8.03 12.18 12.21
N ASN A 154 9.23 11.57 12.32
CA ASN A 154 10.03 11.55 13.55
C ASN A 154 9.23 11.08 14.79
N GLY A 155 8.39 10.05 14.61
CA GLY A 155 7.58 9.47 15.67
C GLY A 155 6.35 10.30 16.08
N THR A 156 6.04 11.38 15.36
CA THR A 156 4.87 12.24 15.60
C THR A 156 3.93 12.22 14.40
N LEU A 157 2.61 12.17 14.65
CA LEU A 157 1.60 12.26 13.60
C LEU A 157 1.76 13.57 12.83
N ALA A 158 1.81 13.48 11.50
CA ALA A 158 1.99 14.59 10.58
C ALA A 158 0.95 14.61 9.45
N SER A 159 -0.13 13.84 9.59
CA SER A 159 -1.30 13.83 8.69
C SER A 159 -2.59 14.18 9.43
N TYR A 160 -3.70 14.26 8.70
CA TYR A 160 -5.05 14.43 9.24
C TYR A 160 -5.91 13.18 8.97
N PRO A 161 -5.89 12.17 9.87
CA PRO A 161 -6.70 10.95 9.72
C PRO A 161 -8.19 11.24 9.57
N SER A 162 -8.88 10.40 8.79
CA SER A 162 -10.31 10.55 8.49
C SER A 162 -11.23 9.96 9.57
N ASP A 163 -10.74 9.00 10.35
CA ASP A 163 -11.55 8.36 11.38
C ASP A 163 -11.81 9.29 12.56
N HIS A 164 -13.02 9.22 13.10
CA HIS A 164 -13.41 9.98 14.27
C HIS A 164 -12.93 9.30 15.55
N CYS A 165 -12.46 10.10 16.50
CA CYS A 165 -12.20 9.62 17.85
C CYS A 165 -13.51 9.13 18.50
N CYS A 166 -13.46 8.02 19.24
CA CYS A 166 -14.62 7.54 19.99
C CYS A 166 -15.05 8.60 21.03
N SER A 167 -16.30 9.07 20.94
CA SER A 167 -16.89 10.04 21.86
C SER A 167 -17.17 9.38 23.22
N GLY A 168 -16.15 9.30 24.09
CA GLY A 168 -16.30 8.74 25.44
C GLY A 168 -15.02 8.39 26.20
N GLY A 169 -13.84 8.46 25.58
CA GLY A 169 -12.56 8.24 26.27
C GLY A 169 -11.91 9.56 26.68
N SER A 170 -11.53 9.67 27.95
CA SER A 170 -10.65 10.73 28.46
C SER A 170 -9.42 10.88 27.56
N GLY A 171 -9.36 11.98 26.81
CA GLY A 171 -8.18 12.48 26.07
C GLY A 171 -7.18 11.41 25.63
N GLY A 172 -7.60 10.48 24.76
CA GLY A 172 -6.71 9.49 24.19
C GLY A 172 -5.73 10.17 23.24
N ARG A 173 -4.46 10.31 23.66
CA ARG A 173 -3.36 10.49 22.71
C ARG A 173 -3.49 9.39 21.66
N ILE A 174 -3.39 9.75 20.38
CA ILE A 174 -3.05 8.79 19.33
C ILE A 174 -1.68 8.22 19.73
N THR A 175 -1.68 7.07 20.40
CA THR A 175 -0.47 6.35 20.71
C THR A 175 -0.12 5.53 19.48
N ILE A 176 0.82 6.04 18.68
CA ILE A 176 1.57 5.20 17.76
C ILE A 176 2.29 4.19 18.66
N PRO A 177 2.06 2.87 18.52
CA PRO A 177 2.80 1.89 19.30
C PRO A 177 4.28 2.14 19.07
N HIS A 178 5.00 2.49 20.14
CA HIS A 178 6.45 2.55 20.10
C HIS A 178 6.95 1.22 19.52
N LEU A 179 7.59 1.28 18.36
CA LEU A 179 8.58 0.29 17.96
C LEU A 179 9.57 0.21 19.12
N LYS A 180 9.44 -0.83 19.95
CA LYS A 180 10.46 -1.18 20.92
C LYS A 180 11.70 -1.53 20.10
N ASN A 181 12.65 -0.60 20.03
CA ASN A 181 14.01 -0.90 19.59
C ASN A 181 14.47 -2.17 20.30
N ARG A 182 14.77 -3.20 19.51
CA ARG A 182 15.65 -4.29 19.90
C ARG A 182 16.89 -4.21 19.04
#